data_AF-A0A7C3N5K9-F1
#
_entry.id   AF-A0A7C3N5K9-F1
#
_cell.length_a   1.000
_cell.length_b   1.000
_cell.length_c   1.000
_cell.angle_alpha   90.00
_cell.angle_beta   90.00
_cell.angle_gamma   90.00
#
_symmetry.space_group_name_H-M   'P 1'
#
loop_
_entity.id
_entity.type
_entity.pdbx_description
1 polymer ?
#
loop_
_entity_poly.entity_id
_entity_poly.type
_entity_poly.pdbx_seq_one_letter_code
_entity_poly.pdbx_strand_id
1 'polypeptide(L)' 'MLVQRLRQILEDVRQGRMSVDDALRELRHLPFQDLGFAKIDHHRLIRRGFPEAVFCPNKTPEQVAKIVEAMS' A
#
# COMPACT_ATOMS: atom_id res chain seq x y z
N MET A 1 -1.50 8.90 3.97
CA MET A 1 -0.90 8.99 2.62
C MET A 1 -1.72 8.26 1.56
N LEU A 2 -2.14 7.01 1.79
CA LEU A 2 -2.94 6.23 0.83
C LEU A 2 -4.28 6.88 0.43
N VAL A 3 -5.04 7.39 1.40
CA VAL A 3 -6.35 8.04 1.16
C VAL A 3 -6.23 9.28 0.27
N GLN A 4 -5.16 10.07 0.42
CA GLN A 4 -4.93 11.24 -0.45
C GLN A 4 -4.58 10.82 -1.87
N ARG A 5 -3.75 9.78 -2.05
CA ARG A 5 -3.45 9.24 -3.38
C ARG A 5 -4.69 8.65 -4.05
N LEU A 6 -5.52 7.91 -3.29
CA LEU A 6 -6.77 7.36 -3.79
C LEU A 6 -7.73 8.48 -4.25
N ARG A 7 -7.88 9.52 -3.43
CA ARG A 7 -8.68 10.69 -3.80
C ARG A 7 -8.18 11.36 -5.07
N GLN A 8 -6.86 11.51 -5.21
CA GLN A 8 -6.25 12.10 -6.40
C GLN A 8 -6.55 11.27 -7.66
N ILE A 9 -6.38 9.95 -7.60
CA ILE A 9 -6.70 9.03 -8.71
C ILE A 9 -8.18 9.17 -9.12
N LEU A 10 -9.09 9.17 -8.15
CA LEU A 10 -10.53 9.32 -8.42
C LEU A 10 -10.87 10.69 -9.04
N GLU A 11 -10.21 11.74 -8.59
CA GLU A 11 -10.37 13.10 -9.11
C GLU A 11 -9.83 13.21 -10.55
N ASP A 12 -8.69 12.59 -10.84
CA ASP A 12 -8.10 12.58 -12.17
C ASP A 12 -8.93 11.77 -13.18
N VAL A 13 -9.57 10.68 -12.74
CA VAL A 13 -10.56 9.97 -13.56
C VAL A 13 -11.80 10.84 -13.79
N ARG A 14 -12.33 11.47 -12.75
CA ARG A 14 -13.50 12.37 -12.86
C ARG A 14 -13.28 13.51 -13.83
N GLN A 15 -12.07 14.06 -13.85
CA GLN A 15 -11.69 15.17 -14.73
C GLN A 15 -11.20 14.73 -16.12
N GLY A 16 -11.22 13.42 -16.42
CA GLY A 16 -10.77 12.86 -17.70
C GLY A 16 -9.26 12.94 -17.94
N ARG A 17 -8.47 13.26 -16.90
CA ARG A 17 -7.00 13.27 -16.95
C ARG A 17 -6.38 11.88 -16.91
N MET A 18 -7.14 10.89 -16.41
CA MET A 18 -6.72 9.50 -16.29
C MET A 18 -7.85 8.60 -16.78
N SER A 19 -7.53 7.60 -17.61
CA SER A 19 -8.53 6.60 -17.99
C SER A 19 -8.85 5.69 -16.80
N VAL A 20 -10.03 5.07 -16.81
CA VAL A 20 -10.40 4.07 -15.80
C VAL A 20 -9.39 2.92 -15.78
N ASP A 21 -8.89 2.48 -16.94
CA ASP A 21 -7.91 1.41 -17.03
C ASP A 21 -6.53 1.78 -16.45
N ASP A 22 -6.10 3.03 -16.64
CA ASP A 22 -4.87 3.56 -16.02
C ASP A 22 -5.02 3.64 -14.49
N ALA A 23 -6.16 4.14 -14.01
CA ALA A 23 -6.47 4.18 -12.59
C ALA A 23 -6.48 2.77 -11.98
N LEU A 24 -7.08 1.79 -12.66
CA LEU A 24 -7.08 0.39 -12.22
C LEU A 24 -5.68 -0.23 -12.21
N ARG A 25 -4.76 0.20 -13.10
CA ARG A 25 -3.35 -0.21 -13.06
C ARG A 25 -2.61 0.42 -11.89
N GLU A 26 -2.77 1.72 -11.66
CA GLU A 26 -2.23 2.42 -10.49
C GLU A 26 -2.70 1.78 -9.17
N LEU A 27 -4.01 1.51 -9.06
CA LEU A 27 -4.63 0.87 -7.89
C LEU A 27 -4.22 -0.60 -7.71
N ARG A 28 -3.71 -1.26 -8.74
CA ARG A 28 -3.10 -2.60 -8.60
C ARG A 28 -1.71 -2.54 -7.96
N HIS A 29 -0.97 -1.46 -8.17
CA HIS A 29 0.38 -1.27 -7.62
C HIS A 29 0.38 -0.57 -6.26
N LEU A 30 -0.60 0.31 -6.01
CA LEU A 30 -0.96 0.79 -4.68
C LEU A 30 -1.69 -0.35 -3.96
N PRO A 31 -0.92 -1.21 -3.29
CA PRO A 31 -0.89 -1.07 -1.83
C PRO A 31 0.48 -1.40 -1.23
N PHE A 32 1.52 -1.53 -2.06
CA PHE A 32 2.82 -1.93 -1.57
C PHE A 32 3.61 -0.71 -1.11
N GLN A 33 3.84 -0.62 0.19
CA GLN A 33 4.81 0.33 0.73
C GLN A 33 6.17 -0.38 0.84
N ASP A 34 7.15 0.10 0.08
CA ASP A 34 8.52 -0.40 0.13
C ASP A 34 9.35 0.44 1.10
N LEU A 35 9.85 -0.18 2.16
CA LEU A 35 10.74 0.42 3.16
C LEU A 35 12.23 0.15 2.85
N GLY A 36 12.54 -0.50 1.72
CA GLY A 36 13.88 -0.94 1.33
C GLY A 36 14.33 -2.25 2.00
N PHE A 37 13.83 -2.53 3.21
CA PHE A 37 14.07 -3.78 3.96
C PHE A 37 12.78 -4.61 4.18
N ALA A 38 11.62 -4.08 3.77
CA ALA A 38 10.33 -4.77 3.81
C ALA A 38 9.38 -4.15 2.78
N LYS A 39 8.52 -5.00 2.18
CA LYS A 39 7.40 -4.57 1.33
C LYS A 39 6.10 -4.92 2.02
N ILE A 40 5.32 -3.90 2.38
CA ILE A 40 4.07 -4.04 3.15
C ILE A 40 2.90 -4.02 2.18
N ASP A 41 2.06 -5.06 2.21
CA ASP A 41 0.86 -5.15 1.37
C ASP A 41 -0.39 -4.66 2.12
N HIS A 42 -0.74 -3.40 1.92
CA HIS A 42 -1.94 -2.80 2.51
C HIS A 42 -3.26 -3.39 2.00
N HIS A 43 -3.27 -4.12 0.87
CA HIS A 43 -4.50 -4.76 0.37
C HIS A 43 -4.66 -6.19 0.84
N ARG A 44 -3.68 -6.79 1.54
CA ARG A 44 -3.82 -8.18 1.98
C ARG A 44 -5.09 -8.40 2.80
N LEU A 45 -5.44 -7.43 3.66
CA LEU A 45 -6.70 -7.44 4.42
C LEU A 45 -7.93 -7.52 3.51
N ILE A 46 -7.97 -6.73 2.45
CA ILE A 46 -9.10 -6.71 1.49
C ILE A 46 -9.15 -8.00 0.68
N ARG A 47 -8.00 -8.53 0.23
CA ARG A 47 -7.94 -9.71 -0.63
C ARG A 47 -8.10 -11.04 0.11
N ARG A 48 -7.76 -11.08 1.40
CA ARG A 48 -7.67 -12.33 2.18
C ARG A 48 -8.54 -12.33 3.44
N GLY A 49 -9.07 -11.18 3.85
CA GLY A 49 -9.86 -11.04 5.08
C GLY A 49 -9.03 -10.93 6.36
N PHE A 50 -7.70 -10.94 6.27
CA PHE A 50 -6.79 -10.81 7.41
C PHE A 50 -5.53 -10.01 7.05
N PRO A 51 -4.92 -9.28 8.01
CA PRO A 51 -3.75 -8.44 7.76
C PRO A 51 -2.46 -9.26 7.54
N GLU A 52 -1.39 -8.56 7.13
CA GLU A 52 -0.02 -9.09 7.03
C GLU A 52 0.52 -9.55 8.41
N ALA A 53 1.44 -10.51 8.41
CA ALA A 53 2.19 -10.93 9.59
C ALA A 53 3.67 -10.59 9.41
N VAL A 54 4.30 -9.96 10.41
CA VAL A 54 5.71 -9.56 10.33
C VAL A 54 6.62 -10.74 10.66
N PHE A 55 7.31 -11.29 9.66
CA PHE A 55 8.33 -12.31 9.85
C PHE A 55 9.70 -11.66 10.14
N CYS A 56 10.14 -11.76 11.39
CA CYS A 56 11.28 -11.03 11.95
C CYS A 56 12.71 -11.60 11.77
N PRO A 57 12.98 -12.82 11.25
CA PRO A 57 14.36 -13.28 11.10
C PRO A 57 15.19 -12.32 10.26
N ASN A 58 16.42 -12.08 10.73
CA ASN A 58 17.39 -11.15 10.14
C ASN A 58 16.92 -9.68 10.08
N LYS A 59 15.97 -9.26 10.93
CA LYS A 59 15.56 -7.86 11.11
C LYS A 59 15.98 -7.33 12.47
N THR A 60 16.38 -6.06 12.54
CA THR A 60 16.62 -5.39 13.81
C THR A 60 15.29 -4.99 14.48
N PRO A 61 15.25 -4.82 15.81
CA PRO A 61 14.05 -4.32 16.50
C PRO A 61 13.52 -3.01 15.90
N GLU A 62 14.39 -2.11 15.47
CA GLU A 62 14.04 -0.82 14.86
C GLU A 62 13.38 -1.02 13.49
N GLN A 63 13.86 -1.98 12.69
CA GLN A 63 13.22 -2.34 11.42
C GLN A 63 11.83 -2.93 11.66
N VAL A 64 11.66 -3.76 12.69
CA VAL A 64 10.36 -4.33 13.05
C VAL A 64 9.39 -3.23 13.50
N ALA A 65 9.83 -2.30 14.34
CA ALA A 65 9.03 -1.16 14.78
C ALA A 65 8.56 -0.31 13.58
N LYS A 66 9.45 -0.01 12.64
CA LYS A 66 9.11 0.72 11.40
C LYS A 66 8.10 -0.02 10.52
N ILE A 67 8.17 -1.36 10.46
CA ILE A 67 7.19 -2.16 9.72
C ILE A 67 5.81 -2.02 10.36
N VAL A 68 5.71 -2.15 11.69
CA VAL A 68 4.44 -2.06 12.41
C VAL A 68 3.85 -0.65 12.35
N GLU A 69 4.67 0.39 12.50
CA GLU A 69 4.26 1.79 12.31
C GLU A 69 3.68 2.01 10.92
N ALA A 70 4.34 1.47 9.88
CA ALA A 70 3.90 1.59 8.51
C ALA A 70 2.67 0.73 8.16
N MET A 71 2.24 -0.19 9.03
CA MET A 71 1.01 -1.00 8.89
C MET A 71 -0.25 -0.32 9.47
N SER A 72 -0.10 0.82 10.16
CA SER A 72 -1.20 1.57 10.81
C SER A 72 -1.75 2.69 9.92
#